data_AF-A0A8H7FPD3-F1
#
_entry.id   AF-A0A8H7FPD3-F1
#
_cell.length_a   1.000
_cell.length_b   1.000
_cell.length_c   1.000
_cell.angle_alpha   90.00
_cell.angle_beta   90.00
_cell.angle_gamma   90.00
#
_symmetry.space_group_name_H-M   'P 1'
#
loop_
_entity.id
_entity.type
_entity.pdbx_description
1 polymer ?
#
loop_
_entity_poly.entity_id
_entity_poly.type
_entity_poly.pdbx_seq_one_letter_code
_entity_poly.pdbx_strand_id
1 'polypeptide(L)'
;MLRIVDLHSHLGVQAAPLVGNLCYTDDLFMYLAPLPQLRGIEDGNSLKGPILPWLRSIDGLNTHDEAFSLAAAGGVTTSLILPGSANAVGGQGFVMKTRPTPERTPTSFLLEPPYNLNGSQTDYSMRPRWRHMKYETARKIKESQDAYCRKVSDGIWEQLGPFPDDLEYEAVVDILRGKVKVQTHCYEAVDIDNFVRLSNEFKFPVAAFHHAHEAYLVPDVLKRAYENVPAIAMFATFARYKRESYRSSEFAARILADEGIKVVMKARNIPFERHVMMLVCFHIYIDWGQVYIEDPLSSDIVIWDSHPLALGATPSQVFIDGIPQLSYRGTPNETTSARPSPKTPNFDVEAALAVKYNGLPPLSHRSHAGLVIFRNITGVWTRTEDGIKSLIQSLTGSAVAVVDKGVVICVEIGQERCSSHLESRLDKLDIDLKGGTLSPALVSFGPSLGLDAIAMEPSATDGAVDDILGPIHGLAAATDLVKASDGLQFGTRDALLAYRAGVSTSITAPISAGFMAGLSSHFSLVSTHKLEQGAVIKDVAAIHIAISSSHSASGVLEGHLTLVCAVDTLDIMATLMQLKHETELQNGGKIMKWTFSGASEAHLLAEELAAANVGVIVQPRPYPYGWEQRRL
;
A
#
# COMPACT_ATOMS: atom_id res chain seq x y z
N MET A 1 -18.01 26.27 38.55
CA MET A 1 -18.78 25.18 39.18
C MET A 1 -19.71 24.61 38.13
N LEU A 2 -19.27 23.56 37.43
CA LEU A 2 -20.02 22.86 36.37
C LEU A 2 -19.99 21.37 36.68
N ARG A 3 -21.07 20.65 36.35
CA ARG A 3 -21.25 19.26 36.74
C ARG A 3 -20.56 18.33 35.75
N ILE A 4 -19.77 17.40 36.26
CA ILE A 4 -19.46 16.15 35.56
C ILE A 4 -20.80 15.41 35.39
N VAL A 5 -21.18 15.11 34.16
CA VAL A 5 -22.27 14.18 33.88
C VAL A 5 -21.65 12.80 33.79
N ASP A 6 -21.81 12.02 34.85
CA ASP A 6 -21.33 10.65 34.90
C ASP A 6 -22.18 9.77 33.97
N LEU A 7 -21.53 9.18 32.96
CA LEU A 7 -22.17 8.33 31.95
C LEU A 7 -22.17 6.84 32.32
N HIS A 8 -21.63 6.44 33.48
CA HIS A 8 -21.57 5.04 33.90
C HIS A 8 -22.94 4.34 34.06
N SER A 9 -24.06 5.06 34.12
CA SER A 9 -25.35 4.51 34.56
C SER A 9 -26.26 3.93 33.46
N HIS A 10 -25.96 4.09 32.17
CA HIS A 10 -26.90 3.74 31.09
C HIS A 10 -26.36 2.84 29.96
N LEU A 11 -25.06 2.56 29.90
CA LEU A 11 -24.49 1.52 29.04
C LEU A 11 -23.55 0.66 29.89
N GLY A 12 -23.90 -0.62 30.08
CA GLY A 12 -23.17 -1.57 30.93
C GLY A 12 -21.87 -2.10 30.32
N VAL A 13 -21.03 -1.21 29.79
CA VAL A 13 -19.77 -1.54 29.11
C VAL A 13 -18.60 -1.01 29.94
N GLN A 14 -17.63 -1.87 30.27
CA GLN A 14 -16.39 -1.43 30.93
C GLN A 14 -15.48 -0.70 29.93
N ALA A 15 -15.70 0.60 29.76
CA ALA A 15 -14.79 1.46 29.02
C ALA A 15 -13.47 1.62 29.78
N ALA A 16 -12.43 0.90 29.36
CA ALA A 16 -11.06 1.19 29.77
C ALA A 16 -10.62 2.56 29.19
N PRO A 17 -9.90 3.41 29.94
CA PRO A 17 -9.56 4.77 29.52
C PRO A 17 -8.43 4.78 28.47
N LEU A 18 -8.78 4.47 27.22
CA LEU A 18 -7.93 4.73 26.06
C LEU A 18 -8.10 6.18 25.64
N VAL A 19 -7.26 7.04 26.20
CA VAL A 19 -7.18 8.48 25.93
C VAL A 19 -6.85 8.67 24.45
N GLY A 20 -7.79 9.29 23.71
CA GLY A 20 -7.66 9.51 22.27
C GLY A 20 -6.53 10.47 21.91
N ASN A 21 -6.07 10.36 20.66
CA ASN A 21 -5.12 11.27 20.05
C ASN A 21 -5.79 11.90 18.83
N LEU A 22 -5.32 13.07 18.36
CA LEU A 22 -5.68 13.50 17.01
C LEU A 22 -5.05 12.50 16.02
N CYS A 23 -5.88 11.64 15.44
CA CYS A 23 -5.50 10.81 14.32
C CYS A 23 -5.30 11.68 13.07
N TYR A 24 -4.14 12.33 12.98
CA TYR A 24 -3.49 12.60 11.71
C TYR A 24 -3.02 11.27 11.10
N THR A 25 -4.00 10.42 10.78
CA THR A 25 -3.93 9.47 9.66
C THR A 25 -3.93 10.29 8.38
N ASP A 26 -2.89 11.11 8.23
CA ASP A 26 -2.76 12.09 7.18
C ASP A 26 -2.49 11.28 5.91
N ASP A 27 -3.57 10.83 5.26
CA ASP A 27 -3.54 10.24 3.92
C ASP A 27 -3.24 11.36 2.93
N LEU A 28 -2.00 11.85 3.04
CA LEU A 28 -1.39 13.02 2.39
C LEU A 28 -1.26 12.83 0.87
N PHE A 29 -1.85 11.74 0.37
CA PHE A 29 -2.00 11.38 -1.03
C PHE A 29 -3.25 10.51 -1.25
N MET A 30 -4.36 10.84 -0.56
CA MET A 30 -5.69 10.51 -1.05
C MET A 30 -5.86 11.24 -2.40
N TYR A 31 -5.51 10.53 -3.46
CA TYR A 31 -5.60 10.98 -4.85
C TYR A 31 -7.08 11.19 -5.19
N LEU A 32 -7.35 12.05 -6.17
CA LEU A 32 -8.59 11.93 -6.95
C LEU A 32 -8.48 10.73 -7.91
N ALA A 33 -8.36 9.54 -7.32
CA ALA A 33 -8.42 8.23 -7.96
C ALA A 33 -9.59 7.50 -7.29
N PRO A 34 -10.83 7.89 -7.62
CA PRO A 34 -12.02 7.45 -6.88
C PRO A 34 -12.28 5.96 -7.05
N LEU A 35 -13.21 5.44 -6.27
CA LEU A 35 -13.64 4.05 -6.32
C LEU A 35 -14.92 3.85 -7.14
N PRO A 36 -14.94 2.90 -8.11
CA PRO A 36 -13.80 2.19 -8.70
C PRO A 36 -12.95 3.11 -9.61
N GLN A 37 -11.65 2.79 -9.80
CA GLN A 37 -10.73 3.66 -10.54
C GLN A 37 -10.97 3.61 -12.06
N LEU A 38 -11.91 4.43 -12.53
CA LEU A 38 -12.30 4.56 -13.94
C LEU A 38 -11.72 5.83 -14.58
N ARG A 39 -11.19 5.71 -15.81
CA ARG A 39 -10.61 6.85 -16.58
C ARG A 39 -11.52 8.08 -16.72
N GLY A 40 -12.84 7.91 -16.61
CA GLY A 40 -13.81 9.00 -16.74
C GLY A 40 -13.95 9.91 -15.52
N ILE A 41 -13.23 9.61 -14.43
CA ILE A 41 -13.32 10.30 -13.12
C ILE A 41 -11.93 10.50 -12.47
N GLU A 42 -10.85 10.48 -13.26
CA GLU A 42 -9.47 10.72 -12.78
C GLU A 42 -9.09 12.23 -12.84
N ASP A 43 -9.62 13.05 -11.93
CA ASP A 43 -9.34 14.49 -11.88
C ASP A 43 -8.01 14.86 -11.18
N GLY A 44 -7.19 13.87 -10.80
CA GLY A 44 -6.00 14.07 -9.99
C GLY A 44 -4.78 14.70 -10.68
N ASN A 45 -4.74 14.82 -12.01
CA ASN A 45 -3.63 15.44 -12.76
C ASN A 45 -4.17 16.28 -13.92
N SER A 46 -3.62 17.47 -14.16
CA SER A 46 -3.92 18.25 -15.37
C SER A 46 -2.73 18.25 -16.33
N LEU A 47 -2.89 17.57 -17.47
CA LEU A 47 -1.86 17.46 -18.52
C LEU A 47 -1.76 18.72 -19.41
N LYS A 48 -2.18 19.89 -18.93
CA LYS A 48 -2.27 21.14 -19.71
C LYS A 48 -1.07 22.09 -19.54
N GLY A 49 -0.08 21.73 -18.73
CA GLY A 49 1.18 22.47 -18.59
C GLY A 49 2.00 22.00 -17.39
N PRO A 50 3.31 22.31 -17.32
CA PRO A 50 4.15 21.86 -16.20
C PRO A 50 3.94 22.67 -14.90
N ILE A 51 3.30 23.85 -14.99
CA ILE A 51 3.13 24.81 -13.89
C ILE A 51 1.68 25.28 -13.91
N LEU A 52 0.83 24.71 -13.05
CA LEU A 52 -0.63 24.95 -13.00
C LEU A 52 -1.11 25.37 -11.57
N PRO A 53 -0.49 26.41 -10.96
CA PRO A 53 -0.71 26.79 -9.57
C PRO A 53 -2.14 27.16 -9.15
N TRP A 54 -2.93 27.66 -10.10
CA TRP A 54 -4.30 28.10 -9.88
C TRP A 54 -5.31 26.95 -9.76
N LEU A 55 -4.91 25.71 -10.10
CA LEU A 55 -5.76 24.54 -9.90
C LEU A 55 -5.92 24.25 -8.41
N ARG A 56 -7.07 23.70 -8.02
CA ARG A 56 -7.41 23.40 -6.63
C ARG A 56 -7.99 21.99 -6.58
N SER A 57 -7.43 21.12 -5.75
CA SER A 57 -7.89 19.72 -5.67
C SER A 57 -9.35 19.58 -5.22
N ILE A 58 -9.90 20.58 -4.52
CA ILE A 58 -11.34 20.65 -4.21
C ILE A 58 -12.25 20.71 -5.45
N ASP A 59 -11.78 21.29 -6.57
CA ASP A 59 -12.62 21.49 -7.76
C ASP A 59 -12.90 20.19 -8.53
N GLY A 60 -12.11 19.14 -8.29
CA GLY A 60 -12.31 17.78 -8.81
C GLY A 60 -12.79 16.77 -7.75
N LEU A 61 -13.14 17.21 -6.54
CA LEU A 61 -13.49 16.31 -5.44
C LEU A 61 -14.93 15.77 -5.61
N ASN A 62 -15.06 14.51 -5.98
CA ASN A 62 -16.36 13.82 -5.99
C ASN A 62 -16.77 13.39 -4.58
N THR A 63 -17.70 14.09 -3.94
CA THR A 63 -18.23 13.77 -2.59
C THR A 63 -19.01 12.45 -2.47
N HIS A 64 -19.26 11.75 -3.58
CA HIS A 64 -19.95 10.45 -3.62
C HIS A 64 -18.98 9.26 -3.81
N ASP A 65 -17.66 9.50 -3.69
CA ASP A 65 -16.62 8.48 -3.76
C ASP A 65 -16.71 7.48 -2.58
N GLU A 66 -16.66 6.19 -2.88
CA GLU A 66 -16.71 5.12 -1.86
C GLU A 66 -15.44 5.10 -0.99
N ALA A 67 -14.35 5.73 -1.46
CA ALA A 67 -13.09 5.85 -0.73
C ALA A 67 -13.24 6.55 0.64
N PHE A 68 -14.08 7.58 0.79
CA PHE A 68 -14.28 8.22 2.11
C PHE A 68 -14.86 7.24 3.14
N SER A 69 -15.85 6.45 2.73
CA SER A 69 -16.53 5.48 3.60
C SER A 69 -15.59 4.35 4.02
N LEU A 70 -14.71 3.91 3.12
CA LEU A 70 -13.69 2.90 3.42
C LEU A 70 -12.55 3.46 4.28
N ALA A 71 -12.10 4.69 4.02
CA ALA A 71 -11.12 5.38 4.86
C ALA A 71 -11.65 5.57 6.29
N ALA A 72 -12.91 6.02 6.44
CA ALA A 72 -13.60 6.08 7.71
C ALA A 72 -13.71 4.70 8.38
N ALA A 73 -14.10 3.65 7.64
CA ALA A 73 -14.16 2.28 8.15
C ALA A 73 -12.80 1.68 8.56
N GLY A 74 -11.68 2.25 8.08
CA GLY A 74 -10.32 1.95 8.54
C GLY A 74 -9.82 2.84 9.69
N GLY A 75 -10.54 3.91 10.04
CA GLY A 75 -10.21 4.82 11.14
C GLY A 75 -9.63 6.18 10.72
N VAL A 76 -9.57 6.51 9.42
CA VAL A 76 -9.24 7.87 8.96
C VAL A 76 -10.41 8.80 9.20
N THR A 77 -10.20 9.89 9.92
CA THR A 77 -11.20 10.98 10.07
C THR A 77 -10.88 12.24 9.26
N THR A 78 -9.60 12.42 8.88
CA THR A 78 -9.05 13.66 8.32
C THR A 78 -7.96 13.33 7.30
N SER A 79 -7.95 14.02 6.15
CA SER A 79 -6.90 13.86 5.13
C SER A 79 -6.55 15.20 4.46
N LEU A 80 -5.29 15.36 4.04
CA LEU A 80 -4.86 16.42 3.12
C LEU A 80 -4.92 15.93 1.67
N ILE A 81 -5.90 16.42 0.90
CA ILE A 81 -5.99 16.17 -0.54
C ILE A 81 -4.98 17.05 -1.26
N LEU A 82 -4.19 16.44 -2.16
CA LEU A 82 -3.22 17.12 -3.01
C LEU A 82 -3.45 16.78 -4.49
N PRO A 83 -3.11 17.69 -5.42
CA PRO A 83 -2.91 17.33 -6.82
C PRO A 83 -1.80 16.29 -6.99
N GLY A 84 -1.87 15.54 -8.08
CA GLY A 84 -0.88 14.56 -8.49
C GLY A 84 0.46 15.14 -8.96
N SER A 85 1.37 14.24 -9.31
CA SER A 85 2.78 14.55 -9.59
C SER A 85 3.12 14.69 -11.07
N ALA A 86 2.15 14.93 -11.96
CA ALA A 86 2.42 15.13 -13.39
C ALA A 86 3.01 16.52 -13.71
N ASN A 87 2.97 17.45 -12.74
CA ASN A 87 3.34 18.84 -12.91
C ASN A 87 4.45 19.21 -11.92
N ALA A 88 5.37 20.09 -12.31
CA ALA A 88 6.32 20.72 -11.37
C ALA A 88 5.62 21.63 -10.35
N VAL A 89 4.43 22.14 -10.71
CA VAL A 89 3.48 22.79 -9.79
C VAL A 89 2.07 22.29 -10.12
N GLY A 90 1.52 21.38 -9.31
CA GLY A 90 0.22 20.73 -9.58
C GLY A 90 -1.03 21.51 -9.17
N GLY A 91 -0.90 22.55 -8.35
CA GLY A 91 -2.03 23.31 -7.79
C GLY A 91 -2.09 23.24 -6.26
N GLN A 92 -3.28 23.47 -5.71
CA GLN A 92 -3.53 23.71 -4.28
C GLN A 92 -4.13 22.49 -3.56
N GLY A 93 -3.68 22.26 -2.33
CA GLY A 93 -4.11 21.20 -1.44
C GLY A 93 -5.06 21.66 -0.33
N PHE A 94 -5.91 20.76 0.15
CA PHE A 94 -6.99 21.07 1.10
C PHE A 94 -7.14 20.00 2.17
N VAL A 95 -7.19 20.41 3.45
CA VAL A 95 -7.50 19.50 4.58
C VAL A 95 -9.01 19.35 4.71
N MET A 96 -9.48 18.11 4.73
CA MET A 96 -10.89 17.74 4.78
C MET A 96 -11.17 16.67 5.84
N LYS A 97 -12.44 16.47 6.17
CA LYS A 97 -12.95 15.40 7.03
C LYS A 97 -13.65 14.32 6.20
N THR A 98 -13.40 13.05 6.48
CA THR A 98 -13.91 11.87 5.74
C THR A 98 -15.34 11.47 6.13
N ARG A 99 -16.23 12.46 6.32
CA ARG A 99 -17.64 12.26 6.69
C ARG A 99 -18.60 12.69 5.56
N PRO A 100 -19.78 12.09 5.42
CA PRO A 100 -20.84 12.66 4.60
C PRO A 100 -21.42 13.91 5.26
N THR A 101 -21.91 14.84 4.45
CA THR A 101 -22.50 16.12 4.89
C THR A 101 -23.92 16.29 4.36
N PRO A 102 -24.79 17.08 5.02
CA PRO A 102 -26.11 17.42 4.49
C PRO A 102 -26.06 18.12 3.13
N GLU A 103 -25.07 18.99 2.92
CA GLU A 103 -24.87 19.79 1.71
C GLU A 103 -24.33 18.96 0.55
N ARG A 104 -23.56 17.90 0.85
CA ARG A 104 -22.85 17.02 -0.11
C ARG A 104 -21.90 17.76 -1.05
N THR A 105 -21.47 18.98 -0.71
CA THR A 105 -20.53 19.77 -1.52
C THR A 105 -19.08 19.55 -1.08
N PRO A 106 -18.09 19.66 -1.98
CA PRO A 106 -16.67 19.65 -1.62
C PRO A 106 -16.29 20.67 -0.55
N THR A 107 -16.95 21.83 -0.55
CA THR A 107 -16.73 22.90 0.44
C THR A 107 -17.20 22.55 1.85
N SER A 108 -18.18 21.67 1.99
CA SER A 108 -18.69 21.21 3.30
C SER A 108 -17.80 20.15 3.97
N PHE A 109 -16.94 19.48 3.20
CA PHE A 109 -15.96 18.51 3.70
C PHE A 109 -14.71 19.21 4.28
N LEU A 110 -14.45 20.47 3.92
CA LEU A 110 -13.26 21.20 4.35
C LEU A 110 -13.26 21.43 5.87
N LEU A 111 -12.12 21.13 6.50
CA LEU A 111 -11.92 21.46 7.92
C LEU A 111 -11.91 22.98 8.13
N GLU A 112 -11.22 23.72 7.26
CA GLU A 112 -10.97 25.15 7.39
C GLU A 112 -11.04 25.86 6.01
N PRO A 113 -12.25 26.13 5.48
CA PRO A 113 -12.43 26.74 4.16
C PRO A 113 -11.82 28.15 4.02
N PRO A 114 -11.11 28.45 2.92
CA PRO A 114 -10.77 29.81 2.53
C PRO A 114 -12.01 30.72 2.40
N TYR A 115 -11.89 31.97 2.87
CA TYR A 115 -12.95 32.97 2.88
C TYR A 115 -13.64 33.18 1.51
N ASN A 116 -12.87 33.09 0.41
CA ASN A 116 -13.36 33.24 -0.96
C ASN A 116 -14.07 31.98 -1.53
N LEU A 117 -14.06 30.85 -0.81
CA LEU A 117 -14.79 29.63 -1.20
C LEU A 117 -16.12 29.44 -0.47
N ASN A 118 -16.32 30.05 0.69
CA ASN A 118 -17.56 29.96 1.48
C ASN A 118 -18.29 31.31 1.69
N GLY A 119 -17.72 32.44 1.25
CA GLY A 119 -18.31 33.76 1.40
C GLY A 119 -18.24 34.36 2.81
N SER A 120 -17.44 33.77 3.71
CA SER A 120 -17.22 34.31 5.06
C SER A 120 -16.32 35.55 5.04
N GLN A 121 -16.50 36.47 6.00
CA GLN A 121 -15.71 37.71 6.07
C GLN A 121 -14.35 37.48 6.73
N THR A 122 -13.32 38.17 6.24
CA THR A 122 -11.96 38.13 6.77
C THR A 122 -11.89 38.69 8.19
N ASP A 123 -11.53 37.84 9.16
CA ASP A 123 -11.09 38.30 10.48
C ASP A 123 -9.60 38.64 10.41
N TYR A 124 -9.27 39.92 10.55
CA TYR A 124 -7.90 40.43 10.49
C TYR A 124 -7.04 40.09 11.72
N SER A 125 -7.63 39.51 12.77
CA SER A 125 -6.88 38.96 13.91
C SER A 125 -6.42 37.50 13.71
N MET A 126 -7.01 36.80 12.74
CA MET A 126 -6.73 35.40 12.43
C MET A 126 -5.64 35.25 11.35
N ARG A 127 -4.89 34.14 11.39
CA ARG A 127 -3.85 33.85 10.39
C ARG A 127 -4.49 33.38 9.06
N PRO A 128 -4.25 34.07 7.91
CA PRO A 128 -4.85 33.69 6.62
C PRO A 128 -4.36 32.33 6.10
N ARG A 129 -5.19 31.65 5.29
CA ARG A 129 -4.99 30.27 4.84
C ARG A 129 -4.84 30.12 3.32
N TRP A 130 -3.74 29.48 2.91
CA TRP A 130 -3.48 28.73 1.67
C TRP A 130 -3.61 29.39 0.28
N ARG A 131 -2.55 29.24 -0.55
CA ARG A 131 -2.34 29.80 -1.91
C ARG A 131 -1.09 29.13 -2.60
N HIS A 132 -1.10 28.78 -3.90
CA HIS A 132 0.09 28.36 -4.72
C HIS A 132 0.10 29.05 -6.11
N MET A 133 1.16 29.31 -6.93
CA MET A 133 2.65 29.22 -6.87
C MET A 133 3.37 29.49 -8.27
N LYS A 134 4.01 30.66 -8.55
CA LYS A 134 5.17 30.87 -9.51
C LYS A 134 6.22 31.91 -9.03
N TYR A 135 7.51 31.56 -8.85
CA TYR A 135 8.49 32.36 -8.07
C TYR A 135 8.91 33.77 -8.57
N GLU A 136 9.71 33.91 -9.63
CA GLU A 136 10.44 35.17 -9.92
C GLU A 136 9.53 36.36 -10.34
N THR A 137 8.47 36.12 -11.11
CA THR A 137 7.49 37.17 -11.43
C THR A 137 6.70 37.58 -10.20
N ALA A 138 6.32 36.62 -9.35
CA ALA A 138 5.59 36.92 -8.13
C ALA A 138 6.46 37.59 -7.05
N ARG A 139 7.80 37.41 -7.07
CA ARG A 139 8.72 38.25 -6.29
C ARG A 139 8.61 39.72 -6.72
N LYS A 140 8.59 39.99 -8.04
CA LYS A 140 8.40 41.35 -8.58
C LYS A 140 7.01 41.92 -8.30
N ILE A 141 5.96 41.08 -8.34
CA ILE A 141 4.60 41.44 -7.94
C ILE A 141 4.54 41.72 -6.43
N LYS A 142 5.19 40.90 -5.58
CA LYS A 142 5.34 41.19 -4.14
C LYS A 142 5.99 42.55 -3.93
N GLU A 143 7.10 42.81 -4.60
CA GLU A 143 7.84 44.07 -4.50
C GLU A 143 7.02 45.28 -4.96
N SER A 144 6.20 45.14 -6.02
CA SER A 144 5.32 46.20 -6.51
C SER A 144 4.06 46.39 -5.66
N GLN A 145 3.48 45.32 -5.10
CA GLN A 145 2.42 45.39 -4.09
C GLN A 145 2.93 46.04 -2.79
N ASP A 146 4.09 45.63 -2.30
CA ASP A 146 4.71 46.19 -1.10
C ASP A 146 5.10 47.67 -1.32
N ALA A 147 5.35 48.10 -2.57
CA ALA A 147 5.57 49.50 -2.95
C ALA A 147 4.24 50.29 -3.10
N TYR A 148 3.19 49.65 -3.62
CA TYR A 148 1.82 50.20 -3.67
C TYR A 148 1.31 50.48 -2.25
N CYS A 149 1.43 49.52 -1.34
CA CYS A 149 1.06 49.67 0.07
C CYS A 149 1.90 50.74 0.80
N ARG A 150 3.17 50.95 0.42
CA ARG A 150 3.96 52.09 0.90
C ARG A 150 3.40 53.43 0.41
N LYS A 151 3.17 53.60 -0.90
CA LYS A 151 2.51 54.82 -1.44
C LYS A 151 1.17 55.14 -0.75
N VAL A 152 0.35 54.12 -0.47
CA VAL A 152 -0.89 54.26 0.31
C VAL A 152 -0.62 54.75 1.74
N SER A 153 0.35 54.14 2.43
CA SER A 153 0.73 54.51 3.81
C SER A 153 1.36 55.91 3.90
N ASP A 154 2.11 56.31 2.88
CA ASP A 154 2.77 57.60 2.73
C ASP A 154 1.81 58.70 2.21
N GLY A 155 0.55 58.35 1.93
CA GLY A 155 -0.49 59.30 1.46
C GLY A 155 -0.37 59.75 0.00
N ILE A 156 0.42 59.06 -0.82
CA ILE A 156 0.75 59.43 -2.21
C ILE A 156 -0.32 58.91 -3.20
N TRP A 157 -1.57 59.35 -2.98
CA TRP A 157 -2.75 58.83 -3.68
C TRP A 157 -2.74 59.07 -5.20
N GLU A 158 -2.23 60.23 -5.65
CA GLU A 158 -2.23 60.63 -7.06
C GLU A 158 -1.26 59.81 -7.95
N GLN A 159 -0.40 58.98 -7.36
CA GLN A 159 0.57 58.15 -8.08
C GLN A 159 0.25 56.65 -8.00
N LEU A 160 -0.99 56.28 -7.69
CA LEU A 160 -1.47 54.89 -7.66
C LEU A 160 -2.15 54.53 -8.98
N GLY A 161 -1.65 53.48 -9.63
CA GLY A 161 -2.33 52.81 -10.73
C GLY A 161 -3.32 51.75 -10.21
N PRO A 162 -3.72 50.78 -11.06
CA PRO A 162 -4.35 49.56 -10.55
C PRO A 162 -3.43 48.85 -9.55
N PHE A 163 -4.01 48.09 -8.63
CA PHE A 163 -3.23 47.19 -7.78
C PHE A 163 -2.56 46.12 -8.66
N PRO A 164 -1.26 45.81 -8.47
CA PRO A 164 -0.60 44.78 -9.24
C PRO A 164 -0.99 43.40 -8.73
N ASP A 165 -2.05 42.82 -9.27
CA ASP A 165 -2.44 41.43 -9.12
C ASP A 165 -2.37 40.65 -10.44
N ASP A 166 -2.29 39.33 -10.31
CA ASP A 166 -2.44 38.34 -11.39
C ASP A 166 -2.74 37.00 -10.73
N LEU A 167 -3.86 36.37 -11.08
CA LEU A 167 -4.32 35.09 -10.52
C LEU A 167 -3.34 33.93 -10.76
N GLU A 168 -2.50 34.02 -11.80
CA GLU A 168 -1.46 33.02 -12.07
C GLU A 168 -0.30 33.08 -11.04
N TYR A 169 -0.08 34.25 -10.43
CA TYR A 169 1.09 34.55 -9.60
C TYR A 169 0.77 34.87 -8.15
N GLU A 170 -0.45 35.37 -7.86
CA GLU A 170 -0.98 35.83 -6.56
C GLU A 170 -0.50 34.97 -5.39
N ALA A 171 -0.33 33.69 -5.69
CA ALA A 171 -0.35 32.62 -4.75
C ALA A 171 1.02 31.90 -4.62
N VAL A 172 2.07 32.27 -5.39
CA VAL A 172 3.44 32.19 -4.81
C VAL A 172 3.64 33.32 -3.82
N VAL A 173 3.05 34.50 -4.05
CA VAL A 173 3.34 35.68 -3.23
C VAL A 173 3.10 35.36 -1.76
N ASP A 174 2.15 34.47 -1.49
CA ASP A 174 1.81 33.98 -0.16
C ASP A 174 2.75 32.88 0.39
N ILE A 175 3.41 32.07 -0.47
CA ILE A 175 4.58 31.26 -0.09
C ILE A 175 5.77 32.16 0.30
N LEU A 176 6.09 33.16 -0.53
CA LEU A 176 7.14 34.16 -0.27
C LEU A 176 6.79 35.16 0.86
N ARG A 177 5.56 35.13 1.36
CA ARG A 177 5.09 35.83 2.57
C ARG A 177 4.90 34.88 3.76
N GLY A 178 5.34 33.62 3.67
CA GLY A 178 5.31 32.64 4.76
C GLY A 178 3.91 32.17 5.20
N LYS A 179 2.85 32.53 4.45
CA LYS A 179 1.45 32.13 4.74
C LYS A 179 1.16 30.68 4.33
N VAL A 180 2.06 30.08 3.55
CA VAL A 180 1.91 28.79 2.88
C VAL A 180 3.19 28.02 3.05
N LYS A 181 3.08 26.73 3.40
CA LYS A 181 4.20 25.81 3.50
C LYS A 181 4.15 24.83 2.34
N VAL A 182 5.24 24.69 1.58
CA VAL A 182 5.22 23.91 0.33
C VAL A 182 5.19 22.40 0.63
N GLN A 183 4.35 21.66 -0.09
CA GLN A 183 4.31 20.19 -0.10
C GLN A 183 5.04 19.68 -1.35
N THR A 184 6.09 18.87 -1.17
CA THR A 184 7.03 18.55 -2.27
C THR A 184 7.14 17.06 -2.56
N HIS A 185 6.61 16.62 -3.70
CA HIS A 185 6.78 15.26 -4.22
C HIS A 185 8.21 15.04 -4.76
N CYS A 186 8.94 14.07 -4.19
CA CYS A 186 10.31 13.71 -4.56
C CYS A 186 10.63 12.26 -4.17
N TYR A 187 11.77 11.70 -4.58
CA TYR A 187 12.23 10.40 -4.06
C TYR A 187 13.70 10.40 -3.68
N GLU A 188 14.56 11.03 -4.48
CA GLU A 188 16.01 10.89 -4.37
C GLU A 188 16.65 12.02 -3.55
N ALA A 189 17.81 11.75 -2.96
CA ALA A 189 18.56 12.71 -2.15
C ALA A 189 18.94 13.98 -2.93
N VAL A 190 19.11 13.85 -4.25
CA VAL A 190 19.37 14.97 -5.17
C VAL A 190 18.16 15.89 -5.36
N ASP A 191 16.94 15.35 -5.32
CA ASP A 191 15.70 16.16 -5.35
C ASP A 191 15.62 17.01 -4.07
N ILE A 192 15.89 16.37 -2.93
CA ILE A 192 15.80 16.95 -1.59
C ILE A 192 16.82 18.09 -1.44
N ASP A 193 18.09 17.89 -1.82
CA ASP A 193 19.09 18.98 -1.73
C ASP A 193 18.80 20.13 -2.70
N ASN A 194 18.39 19.84 -3.94
CA ASN A 194 17.97 20.88 -4.89
C ASN A 194 16.81 21.70 -4.32
N PHE A 195 15.80 21.07 -3.72
CA PHE A 195 14.66 21.77 -3.18
C PHE A 195 14.97 22.52 -1.87
N VAL A 196 15.83 21.97 -1.01
CA VAL A 196 16.37 22.68 0.17
C VAL A 196 17.18 23.91 -0.26
N ARG A 197 17.97 23.81 -1.33
CA ARG A 197 18.68 24.96 -1.92
C ARG A 197 17.69 26.02 -2.43
N LEU A 198 16.65 25.64 -3.16
CA LEU A 198 15.59 26.56 -3.61
C LEU A 198 14.86 27.23 -2.43
N SER A 199 14.55 26.49 -1.35
CA SER A 199 13.93 27.07 -0.14
C SER A 199 14.82 28.14 0.50
N ASN A 200 16.14 27.96 0.45
CA ASN A 200 17.13 28.90 0.97
C ASN A 200 17.44 30.07 0.03
N GLU A 201 17.34 29.87 -1.29
CA GLU A 201 17.53 30.91 -2.30
C GLU A 201 16.35 31.89 -2.28
N PHE A 202 15.13 31.36 -2.35
CA PHE A 202 13.89 32.15 -2.43
C PHE A 202 13.22 32.43 -1.08
N LYS A 203 13.78 31.94 0.03
CA LYS A 203 13.33 32.22 1.41
C LYS A 203 11.87 31.82 1.66
N PHE A 204 11.55 30.53 1.49
CA PHE A 204 10.23 29.98 1.78
C PHE A 204 10.27 28.68 2.61
N PRO A 205 9.34 28.45 3.55
CA PRO A 205 9.29 27.23 4.35
C PRO A 205 8.67 26.05 3.59
N VAL A 206 9.18 24.84 3.87
CA VAL A 206 8.64 23.57 3.35
C VAL A 206 7.87 22.87 4.46
N ALA A 207 6.66 22.39 4.17
CA ALA A 207 5.84 21.61 5.10
C ALA A 207 6.39 20.18 5.21
N ALA A 208 6.33 19.44 4.10
CA ALA A 208 6.82 18.09 4.02
C ALA A 208 7.40 17.72 2.65
N PHE A 209 8.36 16.81 2.67
CA PHE A 209 8.74 16.04 1.49
C PHE A 209 7.91 14.75 1.43
N HIS A 210 7.32 14.48 0.26
CA HIS A 210 6.41 13.38 0.00
C HIS A 210 7.13 12.24 -0.70
N HIS A 211 6.87 11.01 -0.24
CA HIS A 211 7.57 9.77 -0.59
C HIS A 211 9.02 9.81 -0.09
N ALA A 212 9.87 10.64 -0.70
CA ALA A 212 11.19 10.98 -0.20
C ALA A 212 12.02 9.75 0.23
N HIS A 213 12.01 8.71 -0.62
CA HIS A 213 12.53 7.38 -0.29
C HIS A 213 14.02 7.35 0.06
N GLU A 214 14.80 8.39 -0.23
CA GLU A 214 16.20 8.54 0.18
C GLU A 214 16.43 9.55 1.32
N ALA A 215 15.37 10.15 1.89
CA ALA A 215 15.48 11.15 2.97
C ALA A 215 16.34 10.69 4.16
N TYR A 216 16.24 9.40 4.52
CA TYR A 216 17.00 8.80 5.62
C TYR A 216 18.51 8.70 5.37
N LEU A 217 18.97 8.94 4.13
CA LEU A 217 20.40 9.04 3.76
C LEU A 217 20.93 10.48 3.87
N VAL A 218 20.05 11.48 4.04
CA VAL A 218 20.40 12.90 4.04
C VAL A 218 19.69 13.73 5.13
N PRO A 219 19.69 13.29 6.42
CA PRO A 219 19.05 14.04 7.51
C PRO A 219 19.64 15.46 7.66
N ASP A 220 20.95 15.63 7.48
CA ASP A 220 21.62 16.94 7.51
C ASP A 220 21.14 17.89 6.41
N VAL A 221 20.75 17.38 5.24
CA VAL A 221 20.20 18.22 4.16
C VAL A 221 18.84 18.78 4.59
N LEU A 222 17.98 17.93 5.15
CA LEU A 222 16.67 18.33 5.68
C LEU A 222 16.79 19.34 6.83
N LYS A 223 17.80 19.19 7.68
CA LYS A 223 18.15 20.13 8.76
C LYS A 223 18.66 21.49 8.28
N ARG A 224 19.02 21.63 6.99
CA ARG A 224 19.38 22.91 6.34
C ARG A 224 18.22 23.61 5.63
N ALA A 225 17.00 23.08 5.65
CA ALA A 225 15.84 23.74 5.05
C ALA A 225 15.57 25.12 5.68
N TYR A 226 15.02 26.04 4.88
CA TYR A 226 14.77 27.40 5.34
C TYR A 226 13.63 27.47 6.38
N GLU A 227 13.85 28.26 7.44
CA GLU A 227 12.99 28.46 8.64
C GLU A 227 12.68 27.22 9.50
N ASN A 228 12.37 26.06 8.92
CA ASN A 228 12.07 24.84 9.67
C ASN A 228 12.61 23.58 8.99
N VAL A 229 12.97 22.57 9.79
CA VAL A 229 13.12 21.19 9.31
C VAL A 229 11.76 20.72 8.78
N PRO A 230 11.64 20.18 7.54
CA PRO A 230 10.37 19.73 7.01
C PRO A 230 10.01 18.34 7.56
N ALA A 231 8.73 18.00 7.58
CA ALA A 231 8.30 16.63 7.85
C ALA A 231 8.57 15.72 6.63
N ILE A 232 8.58 14.40 6.85
CA ILE A 232 8.73 13.40 5.79
C ILE A 232 7.49 12.52 5.73
N ALA A 233 6.73 12.64 4.65
CA ALA A 233 5.47 11.93 4.42
C ALA A 233 5.69 10.72 3.48
N MET A 234 6.01 9.56 4.05
CA MET A 234 6.50 8.38 3.33
C MET A 234 5.59 7.15 3.43
N PHE A 235 5.78 6.19 2.52
CA PHE A 235 5.11 4.89 2.56
C PHE A 235 5.86 3.92 3.47
N ALA A 236 5.14 3.00 4.13
CA ALA A 236 5.76 1.98 4.98
C ALA A 236 6.46 0.88 4.17
N THR A 237 5.80 0.35 3.13
CA THR A 237 6.35 -0.71 2.26
C THR A 237 6.16 -0.49 0.77
N PHE A 238 5.34 0.48 0.33
CA PHE A 238 5.07 0.69 -1.09
C PHE A 238 6.22 1.45 -1.77
N ALA A 239 7.17 0.71 -2.34
CA ALA A 239 8.37 1.25 -2.99
C ALA A 239 8.88 0.32 -4.10
N ARG A 240 10.04 0.66 -4.69
CA ARG A 240 10.80 -0.13 -5.67
C ARG A 240 10.13 -0.36 -7.04
N TYR A 241 8.85 -0.05 -7.18
CA TYR A 241 8.08 -0.05 -8.44
C TYR A 241 8.64 0.84 -9.56
N LYS A 242 9.54 1.79 -9.26
CA LYS A 242 10.25 2.65 -10.23
C LYS A 242 11.69 2.96 -9.80
N ARG A 243 12.57 3.29 -10.75
CA ARG A 243 14.01 3.61 -10.53
C ARG A 243 14.28 4.54 -9.35
N GLU A 244 13.65 5.72 -9.33
CA GLU A 244 13.83 6.71 -8.26
C GLU A 244 13.31 6.24 -6.88
N SER A 245 12.37 5.28 -6.86
CA SER A 245 11.83 4.71 -5.62
C SER A 245 12.65 3.54 -5.05
N TYR A 246 13.73 3.13 -5.74
CA TYR A 246 14.40 1.84 -5.54
C TYR A 246 15.25 1.78 -4.25
N ARG A 247 15.82 2.89 -3.77
CA ARG A 247 16.63 2.92 -2.54
C ARG A 247 15.83 3.01 -1.22
N SER A 248 14.50 2.92 -1.30
CA SER A 248 13.63 2.88 -0.12
C SER A 248 13.93 1.71 0.82
N SER A 249 13.74 1.95 2.11
CA SER A 249 13.92 0.99 3.19
C SER A 249 12.77 1.09 4.19
N GLU A 250 12.29 -0.06 4.63
CA GLU A 250 11.26 -0.24 5.67
C GLU A 250 11.69 0.38 7.02
N PHE A 251 12.99 0.62 7.21
CA PHE A 251 13.58 1.23 8.41
C PHE A 251 13.78 2.75 8.29
N ALA A 252 13.49 3.36 7.13
CA ALA A 252 13.73 4.78 6.87
C ALA A 252 13.01 5.70 7.87
N ALA A 253 11.76 5.37 8.22
CA ALA A 253 10.98 6.12 9.22
C ALA A 253 11.64 6.12 10.61
N ARG A 254 12.22 4.99 11.03
CA ARG A 254 12.95 4.88 12.32
C ARG A 254 14.21 5.74 12.32
N ILE A 255 15.00 5.65 11.26
CA ILE A 255 16.26 6.39 11.09
C ILE A 255 16.00 7.91 11.12
N LEU A 256 14.95 8.38 10.45
CA LEU A 256 14.55 9.79 10.47
C LEU A 256 14.05 10.25 11.86
N ALA A 257 13.29 9.41 12.56
CA ALA A 257 12.82 9.72 13.92
C ALA A 257 13.97 9.80 14.94
N ASP A 258 14.95 8.89 14.86
CA ASP A 258 16.18 8.94 15.69
C ASP A 258 17.01 10.21 15.43
N GLU A 259 16.99 10.71 14.19
CA GLU A 259 17.61 11.98 13.80
C GLU A 259 16.79 13.23 14.24
N GLY A 260 15.65 13.05 14.91
CA GLY A 260 14.76 14.12 15.37
C GLY A 260 13.89 14.74 14.27
N ILE A 261 13.73 14.06 13.12
CA ILE A 261 12.95 14.54 11.98
C ILE A 261 11.53 13.96 12.07
N LYS A 262 10.51 14.81 11.93
CA LYS A 262 9.11 14.40 12.01
C LYS A 262 8.73 13.56 10.80
N VAL A 263 8.33 12.30 11.04
CA VAL A 263 7.82 11.39 10.01
C VAL A 263 6.31 11.29 10.10
N VAL A 264 5.66 11.23 8.95
CA VAL A 264 4.24 10.91 8.77
C VAL A 264 4.16 9.74 7.81
N MET A 265 3.35 8.73 8.14
CA MET A 265 3.08 7.64 7.20
C MET A 265 1.78 7.91 6.46
N LYS A 266 1.76 7.54 5.19
CA LYS A 266 0.58 7.67 4.31
C LYS A 266 0.31 6.34 3.59
N ALA A 267 -0.94 6.12 3.23
CA ALA A 267 -1.32 5.04 2.33
C ALA A 267 -1.08 5.46 0.87
N ARG A 268 -1.34 4.54 -0.06
CA ARG A 268 -1.66 4.90 -1.44
C ARG A 268 -2.87 4.10 -1.92
N ASN A 269 -3.88 4.80 -2.40
CA ASN A 269 -5.15 4.23 -2.84
C ASN A 269 -5.05 3.60 -4.25
N ILE A 270 -4.17 2.60 -4.38
CA ILE A 270 -3.93 1.77 -5.57
C ILE A 270 -3.30 0.41 -5.15
N PRO A 271 -3.45 -0.68 -5.93
CA PRO A 271 -3.51 -2.08 -5.47
C PRO A 271 -2.18 -2.70 -5.01
N PHE A 272 -1.07 -1.97 -5.08
CA PHE A 272 0.25 -2.50 -4.70
C PHE A 272 0.45 -2.61 -3.17
N GLU A 273 -0.49 -2.11 -2.37
CA GLU A 273 -0.52 -2.40 -0.93
C GLU A 273 -0.85 -3.87 -0.68
N ARG A 274 0.17 -4.62 -0.25
CA ARG A 274 -0.01 -6.02 0.20
C ARG A 274 -0.87 -6.00 1.47
N HIS A 275 -1.98 -6.73 1.46
CA HIS A 275 -3.14 -6.63 2.38
C HIS A 275 -2.89 -6.60 3.91
N VAL A 276 -1.69 -6.93 4.38
CA VAL A 276 -1.29 -6.72 5.78
C VAL A 276 -1.12 -5.23 6.10
N MET A 277 -0.76 -4.41 5.10
CA MET A 277 -0.24 -3.06 5.30
C MET A 277 -1.24 -1.91 5.16
N MET A 278 -2.41 -2.09 4.54
CA MET A 278 -3.44 -1.04 4.58
C MET A 278 -3.83 -0.75 6.04
N LEU A 279 -3.96 -1.81 6.87
CA LEU A 279 -4.11 -1.73 8.34
C LEU A 279 -2.98 -0.99 9.09
N VAL A 280 -1.79 -0.83 8.48
CA VAL A 280 -0.59 -0.28 9.11
C VAL A 280 -0.21 1.11 8.56
N CYS A 281 -0.64 1.45 7.34
CA CYS A 281 -0.59 2.83 6.82
C CYS A 281 -1.40 3.79 7.71
N PHE A 282 -2.40 3.30 8.46
CA PHE A 282 -3.11 4.07 9.50
C PHE A 282 -2.22 4.47 10.72
N HIS A 283 -1.04 3.87 10.94
CA HIS A 283 -0.41 3.90 12.27
C HIS A 283 1.13 3.99 12.33
N ILE A 284 1.74 5.10 11.86
CA ILE A 284 2.94 5.63 12.55
C ILE A 284 2.93 7.16 12.59
N TYR A 285 2.49 7.72 13.72
CA TYR A 285 3.10 8.91 14.31
C TYR A 285 3.57 8.52 15.72
N ILE A 286 4.78 7.95 15.80
CA ILE A 286 5.39 7.59 17.08
C ILE A 286 6.31 8.74 17.48
N ASP A 287 5.76 9.67 18.25
CA ASP A 287 6.58 10.41 19.20
C ASP A 287 6.90 9.48 20.38
N TRP A 288 8.15 9.43 20.83
CA TRP A 288 8.58 8.55 21.93
C TRP A 288 8.34 9.22 23.31
N GLY A 289 7.18 9.85 23.44
CA GLY A 289 6.74 10.64 24.59
C GLY A 289 5.32 10.27 25.04
N GLN A 290 4.89 10.84 26.17
CA GLN A 290 3.54 10.62 26.70
C GLN A 290 2.50 11.34 25.82
N VAL A 291 1.42 10.64 25.47
CA VAL A 291 0.33 11.17 24.65
C VAL A 291 -0.62 12.03 25.50
N TYR A 292 -0.93 13.22 25.01
CA TYR A 292 -1.85 14.18 25.63
C TYR A 292 -2.96 14.59 24.65
N ILE A 293 -4.19 14.74 25.15
CA ILE A 293 -5.22 15.52 24.44
C ILE A 293 -4.87 17.00 24.65
N GLU A 294 -4.23 17.61 23.65
CA GLU A 294 -3.89 19.05 23.71
C GLU A 294 -5.05 19.97 23.31
N ASP A 295 -6.05 19.49 22.56
CA ASP A 295 -7.22 20.27 22.14
C ASP A 295 -8.55 19.62 22.57
N PRO A 296 -9.35 20.26 23.45
CA PRO A 296 -10.67 19.77 23.84
C PRO A 296 -11.79 20.03 22.81
N LEU A 297 -11.49 20.60 21.63
CA LEU A 297 -12.49 20.95 20.61
C LEU A 297 -12.74 19.86 19.55
N SER A 298 -11.81 18.92 19.32
CA SER A 298 -11.97 17.88 18.30
C SER A 298 -12.70 16.64 18.84
N SER A 299 -13.97 16.47 18.47
CA SER A 299 -14.80 15.31 18.84
C SER A 299 -14.67 14.11 17.86
N ASP A 300 -13.46 13.90 17.33
CA ASP A 300 -13.12 12.77 16.47
C ASP A 300 -12.58 11.62 17.34
N ILE A 301 -13.22 10.45 17.31
CA ILE A 301 -12.91 9.32 18.19
C ILE A 301 -13.07 8.00 17.42
N VAL A 302 -12.05 7.15 17.43
CA VAL A 302 -12.13 5.79 16.86
C VAL A 302 -12.09 4.75 17.98
N ILE A 303 -13.13 3.92 18.06
CA ILE A 303 -13.21 2.77 18.96
C ILE A 303 -12.76 1.53 18.19
N TRP A 304 -11.73 0.84 18.68
CA TRP A 304 -11.19 -0.39 18.08
C TRP A 304 -11.57 -1.63 18.88
N ASP A 305 -11.64 -2.80 18.21
CA ASP A 305 -11.89 -4.11 18.84
C ASP A 305 -10.73 -4.62 19.71
N SER A 306 -9.54 -4.06 19.50
CA SER A 306 -8.26 -4.44 20.08
C SER A 306 -7.22 -3.34 19.81
N HIS A 307 -5.97 -3.51 20.25
CA HIS A 307 -4.92 -2.50 20.03
C HIS A 307 -4.67 -2.27 18.51
N PRO A 308 -4.69 -1.04 17.97
CA PRO A 308 -4.73 -0.82 16.51
C PRO A 308 -3.52 -1.38 15.72
N LEU A 309 -2.33 -1.42 16.32
CA LEU A 309 -1.14 -2.06 15.71
C LEU A 309 -1.22 -3.62 15.67
N ALA A 310 -2.23 -4.25 16.25
CA ALA A 310 -2.36 -5.70 16.26
C ALA A 310 -2.89 -6.22 14.92
N LEU A 311 -2.33 -7.34 14.43
CA LEU A 311 -2.74 -7.94 13.17
C LEU A 311 -4.23 -8.33 13.21
N GLY A 312 -5.01 -7.76 12.29
CA GLY A 312 -6.45 -7.98 12.19
C GLY A 312 -7.30 -7.21 13.20
N ALA A 313 -6.78 -6.16 13.84
CA ALA A 313 -7.59 -5.20 14.59
C ALA A 313 -8.52 -4.42 13.64
N THR A 314 -9.74 -4.10 14.08
CA THR A 314 -10.72 -3.35 13.27
C THR A 314 -11.43 -2.24 14.08
N PRO A 315 -11.81 -1.11 13.43
CA PRO A 315 -12.70 -0.13 14.04
C PRO A 315 -14.09 -0.71 14.29
N SER A 316 -14.53 -0.68 15.54
CA SER A 316 -15.89 -1.03 15.97
C SER A 316 -16.86 0.15 15.79
N GLN A 317 -16.38 1.39 15.96
CA GLN A 317 -17.11 2.62 15.66
C GLN A 317 -16.14 3.78 15.41
N VAL A 318 -16.52 4.71 14.54
CA VAL A 318 -15.75 5.91 14.19
C VAL A 318 -16.68 7.10 14.35
N PHE A 319 -16.29 8.08 15.15
CA PHE A 319 -16.96 9.36 15.30
C PHE A 319 -16.13 10.45 14.62
N ILE A 320 -16.79 11.31 13.84
CA ILE A 320 -16.20 12.51 13.23
C ILE A 320 -17.12 13.68 13.54
N ASP A 321 -16.59 14.77 14.12
CA ASP A 321 -17.38 15.84 14.75
C ASP A 321 -18.47 15.29 15.73
N GLY A 322 -18.18 14.16 16.40
CA GLY A 322 -19.11 13.47 17.30
C GLY A 322 -20.24 12.67 16.59
N ILE A 323 -20.28 12.67 15.26
CA ILE A 323 -21.27 11.92 14.46
C ILE A 323 -20.73 10.52 14.17
N PRO A 324 -21.46 9.43 14.49
CA PRO A 324 -21.03 8.06 14.16
C PRO A 324 -21.08 7.81 12.64
N GLN A 325 -20.01 7.24 12.10
CA GLN A 325 -19.86 6.96 10.67
C GLN A 325 -20.21 5.51 10.31
N LEU A 326 -20.07 4.57 11.27
CA LEU A 326 -20.28 3.15 11.02
C LEU A 326 -21.64 2.70 11.55
N SER A 327 -22.35 1.87 10.77
CA SER A 327 -23.53 1.14 11.25
C SER A 327 -23.10 0.28 12.45
N TYR A 328 -23.79 0.42 13.58
CA TYR A 328 -23.41 -0.21 14.84
C TYR A 328 -23.33 -1.74 14.71
N ARG A 329 -22.11 -2.24 14.58
CA ARG A 329 -21.77 -3.63 14.90
C ARG A 329 -21.83 -3.75 16.43
N GLY A 330 -22.31 -4.89 16.93
CA GLY A 330 -22.57 -5.08 18.36
C GLY A 330 -21.34 -4.84 19.24
N THR A 331 -21.56 -4.67 20.55
CA THR A 331 -20.49 -4.58 21.56
C THR A 331 -19.39 -5.62 21.29
N PRO A 332 -18.11 -5.22 21.25
CA PRO A 332 -17.00 -6.16 21.14
C PRO A 332 -17.17 -7.28 22.15
N ASN A 333 -17.03 -8.54 21.71
CA ASN A 333 -17.16 -9.71 22.58
C ASN A 333 -16.21 -9.55 23.78
N GLU A 334 -16.72 -9.73 25.01
CA GLU A 334 -15.93 -9.56 26.25
C GLU A 334 -14.65 -10.43 26.28
N THR A 335 -14.60 -11.47 25.46
CA THR A 335 -13.44 -12.35 25.25
C THR A 335 -12.29 -11.74 24.44
N THR A 336 -12.42 -10.54 23.86
CA THR A 336 -11.27 -9.82 23.24
C THR A 336 -10.43 -9.03 24.25
N SER A 337 -10.58 -9.34 25.55
CA SER A 337 -9.92 -8.73 26.71
C SER A 337 -8.45 -8.34 26.45
N ALA A 338 -8.23 -7.04 26.18
CA ALA A 338 -6.93 -6.36 26.14
C ALA A 338 -5.77 -7.19 25.55
N ARG A 339 -5.83 -7.53 24.25
CA ARG A 339 -4.62 -7.93 23.51
C ARG A 339 -3.54 -6.85 23.75
N PRO A 340 -2.40 -7.18 24.36
CA PRO A 340 -1.40 -6.17 24.71
C PRO A 340 -0.82 -5.53 23.45
N SER A 341 -0.38 -4.28 23.57
CA SER A 341 0.29 -3.58 22.48
C SER A 341 1.45 -4.43 21.92
N PRO A 342 1.52 -4.68 20.60
CA PRO A 342 2.57 -5.48 20.01
C PRO A 342 3.96 -4.92 20.34
N LYS A 343 4.82 -5.75 20.93
CA LYS A 343 6.20 -5.35 21.24
C LYS A 343 6.98 -5.21 19.95
N THR A 344 7.36 -3.99 19.60
CA THR A 344 8.27 -3.72 18.48
C THR A 344 9.59 -4.48 18.68
N PRO A 345 10.02 -5.33 17.73
CA PRO A 345 11.34 -5.95 17.80
C PRO A 345 12.45 -4.89 17.75
N ASN A 346 13.63 -5.24 18.27
CA ASN A 346 14.84 -4.48 17.97
C ASN A 346 15.23 -4.71 16.49
N PHE A 347 15.53 -3.63 15.78
CA PHE A 347 15.92 -3.63 14.37
C PHE A 347 17.15 -2.73 14.12
N ASP A 348 17.98 -2.52 15.15
CA ASP A 348 19.09 -1.56 15.10
C ASP A 348 20.13 -1.97 14.05
N VAL A 349 20.32 -3.29 13.89
CA VAL A 349 21.21 -3.89 12.87
C VAL A 349 20.64 -3.67 11.48
N GLU A 350 19.35 -3.92 11.26
CA GLU A 350 18.66 -3.70 9.99
C GLU A 350 18.66 -2.23 9.57
N ALA A 351 18.43 -1.31 10.51
CA ALA A 351 18.49 0.13 10.28
C ALA A 351 19.92 0.58 9.90
N ALA A 352 20.94 0.14 10.65
CA ALA A 352 22.33 0.43 10.33
C ALA A 352 22.77 -0.16 8.97
N LEU A 353 22.27 -1.36 8.63
CA LEU A 353 22.48 -1.97 7.32
C LEU A 353 21.78 -1.21 6.19
N ALA A 354 20.59 -0.65 6.43
CA ALA A 354 19.86 0.14 5.45
C ALA A 354 20.64 1.40 5.05
N VAL A 355 21.21 2.13 6.02
CA VAL A 355 22.11 3.26 5.74
C VAL A 355 23.38 2.78 5.02
N LYS A 356 24.05 1.75 5.54
CA LYS A 356 25.32 1.23 4.98
C LYS A 356 25.22 0.79 3.51
N TYR A 357 24.07 0.29 3.08
CA TYR A 357 23.85 -0.21 1.71
C TYR A 357 22.92 0.67 0.86
N ASN A 358 22.56 1.87 1.33
CA ASN A 358 21.63 2.79 0.66
C ASN A 358 20.32 2.09 0.23
N GLY A 359 19.69 1.33 1.13
CA GLY A 359 18.41 0.66 0.88
C GLY A 359 18.33 -0.70 1.54
N LEU A 360 18.54 -1.75 0.74
CA LEU A 360 18.55 -3.13 1.22
C LEU A 360 19.97 -3.72 1.20
N PRO A 361 20.41 -4.40 2.27
CA PRO A 361 21.67 -5.14 2.27
C PRO A 361 21.63 -6.32 1.28
N PRO A 362 22.79 -6.93 0.94
CA PRO A 362 22.86 -8.08 0.05
C PRO A 362 21.86 -9.19 0.43
N LEU A 363 20.97 -9.51 -0.52
CA LEU A 363 19.87 -10.47 -0.33
C LEU A 363 20.26 -11.93 -0.61
N SER A 364 21.56 -12.23 -0.69
CA SER A 364 22.08 -13.57 -0.94
C SER A 364 21.60 -14.56 0.13
N HIS A 365 21.10 -15.71 -0.31
CA HIS A 365 20.70 -16.79 0.58
C HIS A 365 21.89 -17.29 1.42
N ARG A 366 21.64 -17.71 2.67
CA ARG A 366 22.64 -18.37 3.51
C ARG A 366 22.35 -19.88 3.50
N SER A 367 23.32 -20.66 3.07
CA SER A 367 23.28 -22.13 3.17
C SER A 367 24.06 -22.61 4.39
N HIS A 368 23.64 -23.77 4.92
CA HIS A 368 24.38 -24.52 5.94
C HIS A 368 24.40 -25.98 5.50
N ALA A 369 25.58 -26.62 5.54
CA ALA A 369 25.77 -27.98 5.03
C ALA A 369 25.63 -29.06 6.12
N GLY A 370 25.62 -28.65 7.39
CA GLY A 370 25.39 -29.50 8.55
C GLY A 370 23.91 -29.64 8.93
N LEU A 371 23.66 -30.14 10.13
CA LEU A 371 22.31 -30.33 10.66
C LEU A 371 21.71 -29.00 11.12
N VAL A 372 20.47 -28.70 10.73
CA VAL A 372 19.71 -27.58 11.32
C VAL A 372 18.76 -28.13 12.38
N ILE A 373 18.88 -27.63 13.60
CA ILE A 373 18.08 -28.02 14.76
C ILE A 373 17.18 -26.85 15.14
N PHE A 374 15.87 -27.05 15.08
CA PHE A 374 14.88 -26.08 15.56
C PHE A 374 14.40 -26.48 16.96
N ARG A 375 14.46 -25.55 17.92
CA ARG A 375 14.03 -25.73 19.31
C ARG A 375 12.84 -24.85 19.67
N ASN A 376 12.22 -25.20 20.79
CA ASN A 376 11.13 -24.47 21.43
C ASN A 376 9.93 -24.23 20.49
N ILE A 377 9.57 -25.25 19.72
CA ILE A 377 8.53 -25.19 18.70
C ILE A 377 7.15 -25.40 19.35
N THR A 378 6.14 -24.59 19.01
CA THR A 378 4.73 -24.79 19.46
C THR A 378 3.88 -25.56 18.46
N GLY A 379 4.27 -25.63 17.19
CA GLY A 379 3.57 -26.44 16.20
C GLY A 379 4.35 -26.66 14.91
N VAL A 380 4.15 -27.82 14.31
CA VAL A 380 4.73 -28.18 13.00
C VAL A 380 3.60 -28.57 12.05
N TRP A 381 3.64 -28.04 10.83
CA TRP A 381 2.65 -28.29 9.78
C TRP A 381 3.33 -28.86 8.53
N THR A 382 2.64 -29.75 7.83
CA THR A 382 3.11 -30.36 6.58
C THR A 382 1.99 -30.36 5.53
N ARG A 383 2.35 -30.55 4.25
CA ARG A 383 1.38 -30.82 3.18
C ARG A 383 1.12 -32.32 3.09
N THR A 384 -0.14 -32.69 2.96
CA THR A 384 -0.64 -34.05 2.69
C THR A 384 -1.59 -34.01 1.49
N GLU A 385 -2.06 -35.16 1.02
CA GLU A 385 -3.02 -35.22 -0.10
C GLU A 385 -4.33 -34.48 0.23
N ASP A 386 -4.82 -34.60 1.47
CA ASP A 386 -5.98 -33.84 1.97
C ASP A 386 -5.63 -32.41 2.45
N GLY A 387 -4.56 -31.81 1.91
CA GLY A 387 -4.13 -30.44 2.25
C GLY A 387 -3.17 -30.34 3.44
N ILE A 388 -3.13 -29.16 4.08
CA ILE A 388 -2.16 -28.85 5.15
C ILE A 388 -2.65 -29.42 6.49
N LYS A 389 -1.84 -30.29 7.11
CA LYS A 389 -2.13 -30.90 8.41
C LYS A 389 -1.02 -30.62 9.42
N SER A 390 -1.37 -30.52 10.69
CA SER A 390 -0.38 -30.42 11.77
C SER A 390 0.18 -31.81 12.09
N LEU A 391 1.51 -31.90 12.23
CA LEU A 391 2.20 -33.09 12.71
C LEU A 391 2.23 -33.14 14.24
N ILE A 392 2.50 -31.99 14.86
CA ILE A 392 2.62 -31.79 16.32
C ILE A 392 2.07 -30.40 16.66
N GLN A 393 1.37 -30.30 17.79
CA GLN A 393 1.08 -29.06 18.50
C GLN A 393 1.48 -29.23 19.98
N SER A 394 2.09 -28.20 20.55
CA SER A 394 2.68 -28.20 21.90
C SER A 394 2.42 -26.85 22.59
N LEU A 395 1.46 -26.83 23.51
CA LEU A 395 1.06 -25.64 24.28
C LEU A 395 2.23 -25.00 25.08
N THR A 396 3.24 -25.79 25.43
CA THR A 396 4.41 -25.38 26.23
C THR A 396 5.62 -24.97 25.40
N GLY A 397 5.54 -24.99 24.07
CA GLY A 397 6.70 -24.73 23.20
C GLY A 397 7.87 -25.67 23.46
N SER A 398 7.62 -26.98 23.59
CA SER A 398 8.63 -27.99 23.98
C SER A 398 8.97 -28.99 22.87
N ALA A 399 8.55 -28.72 21.63
CA ALA A 399 8.88 -29.57 20.49
C ALA A 399 10.22 -29.19 19.84
N VAL A 400 10.85 -30.18 19.21
CA VAL A 400 12.13 -30.10 18.50
C VAL A 400 11.97 -30.67 17.10
N ALA A 401 12.63 -30.08 16.10
CA ALA A 401 12.72 -30.61 14.74
C ALA A 401 14.17 -30.60 14.24
N VAL A 402 14.57 -31.63 13.50
CA VAL A 402 15.92 -31.76 12.94
C VAL A 402 15.82 -31.92 11.42
N VAL A 403 16.64 -31.15 10.70
CA VAL A 403 16.72 -31.12 9.24
C VAL A 403 18.14 -31.47 8.79
N ASP A 404 18.28 -32.44 7.89
CA ASP A 404 19.53 -32.73 7.14
C ASP A 404 19.30 -32.42 5.66
N LYS A 405 20.16 -31.62 5.04
CA LYS A 405 20.14 -31.25 3.60
C LYS A 405 18.75 -30.85 3.07
N GLY A 406 17.98 -30.13 3.88
CA GLY A 406 16.62 -29.65 3.54
C GLY A 406 15.48 -30.65 3.78
N VAL A 407 15.78 -31.88 4.22
CA VAL A 407 14.77 -32.89 4.59
C VAL A 407 14.57 -32.90 6.10
N VAL A 408 13.32 -32.79 6.55
CA VAL A 408 12.96 -32.97 7.97
C VAL A 408 13.09 -34.46 8.32
N ILE A 409 14.13 -34.81 9.09
CA ILE A 409 14.44 -36.21 9.45
C ILE A 409 13.84 -36.62 10.80
N CYS A 410 13.56 -35.67 11.69
CA CYS A 410 12.97 -35.94 13.00
C CYS A 410 12.13 -34.75 13.48
N VAL A 411 10.98 -35.04 14.11
CA VAL A 411 10.17 -34.07 14.87
C VAL A 411 9.61 -34.79 16.09
N GLU A 412 9.72 -34.20 17.28
CA GLU A 412 9.17 -34.77 18.52
C GLU A 412 8.75 -33.70 19.53
N ILE A 413 8.00 -34.13 20.57
CA ILE A 413 7.83 -33.40 21.83
C ILE A 413 8.68 -34.14 22.87
N GLY A 414 9.67 -33.47 23.46
CA GLY A 414 10.66 -34.12 24.33
C GLY A 414 12.03 -34.28 23.65
N GLN A 415 12.79 -35.31 24.06
CA GLN A 415 14.17 -35.57 23.62
C GLN A 415 14.50 -37.07 23.57
N GLU A 416 13.59 -37.94 23.13
CA GLU A 416 13.85 -39.38 23.05
C GLU A 416 14.26 -39.83 21.64
N ARG A 417 13.58 -39.33 20.61
CA ARG A 417 13.69 -39.80 19.22
C ARG A 417 14.70 -39.04 18.38
N CYS A 418 14.88 -37.74 18.63
CA CYS A 418 15.85 -36.89 17.95
C CYS A 418 17.18 -36.79 18.72
N SER A 419 17.24 -37.33 19.94
CA SER A 419 18.40 -37.44 20.84
C SER A 419 19.74 -37.70 20.13
N SER A 420 19.80 -38.78 19.34
CA SER A 420 20.99 -39.22 18.60
C SER A 420 21.52 -38.19 17.59
N HIS A 421 20.65 -37.34 17.04
CA HIS A 421 21.05 -36.24 16.16
C HIS A 421 21.47 -35.00 16.96
N LEU A 422 20.81 -34.70 18.08
CA LEU A 422 21.16 -33.59 18.98
C LEU A 422 22.55 -33.77 19.59
N GLU A 423 22.90 -34.99 20.01
CA GLU A 423 24.21 -35.35 20.56
C GLU A 423 25.32 -35.48 19.51
N SER A 424 24.98 -35.48 18.21
CA SER A 424 25.96 -35.69 17.15
C SER A 424 27.05 -34.61 17.12
N ARG A 425 28.27 -35.02 16.71
CA ARG A 425 29.45 -34.15 16.52
C ARG A 425 29.56 -33.57 15.10
N LEU A 426 28.48 -33.64 14.32
CA LEU A 426 28.42 -32.98 13.02
C LEU A 426 28.38 -31.47 13.22
N ASP A 427 28.80 -30.73 12.19
CA ASP A 427 28.49 -29.29 12.12
C ASP A 427 26.97 -29.09 12.22
N LYS A 428 26.54 -28.11 13.00
CA LYS A 428 25.12 -27.91 13.31
C LYS A 428 24.77 -26.48 13.66
N LEU A 429 23.66 -26.03 13.09
CA LEU A 429 23.03 -24.74 13.32
C LEU A 429 21.82 -24.93 14.24
N ASP A 430 21.95 -24.49 15.49
CA ASP A 430 20.90 -24.58 16.51
C ASP A 430 20.08 -23.27 16.55
N ILE A 431 18.77 -23.37 16.38
CA ILE A 431 17.84 -22.25 16.19
C ILE A 431 16.69 -22.36 17.18
N ASP A 432 16.66 -21.46 18.17
CA ASP A 432 15.56 -21.30 19.11
C ASP A 432 14.42 -20.47 18.47
N LEU A 433 13.26 -21.10 18.22
CA LEU A 433 12.07 -20.43 17.69
C LEU A 433 11.27 -19.66 18.76
N LYS A 434 11.62 -19.77 20.06
CA LYS A 434 11.01 -19.02 21.17
C LYS A 434 9.47 -19.11 21.22
N GLY A 435 8.93 -20.29 20.92
CA GLY A 435 7.49 -20.53 20.82
C GLY A 435 6.91 -20.41 19.42
N GLY A 436 7.74 -20.19 18.40
CA GLY A 436 7.32 -20.17 16.99
C GLY A 436 6.90 -21.54 16.43
N THR A 437 6.42 -21.52 15.19
CA THR A 437 5.95 -22.70 14.45
C THR A 437 6.80 -22.96 13.21
N LEU A 438 6.76 -24.20 12.71
CA LEU A 438 7.25 -24.57 11.37
C LEU A 438 6.06 -24.87 10.46
N SER A 439 6.10 -24.34 9.23
CA SER A 439 5.08 -24.59 8.20
C SER A 439 5.74 -24.85 6.84
N PRO A 440 5.02 -25.45 5.88
CA PRO A 440 5.50 -25.50 4.50
C PRO A 440 5.71 -24.08 3.97
N ALA A 441 6.75 -23.88 3.15
CA ALA A 441 6.98 -22.61 2.48
C ALA A 441 5.80 -22.23 1.56
N LEU A 442 5.61 -20.94 1.34
CA LEU A 442 4.54 -20.39 0.51
C LEU A 442 4.86 -20.51 -0.98
N VAL A 443 3.81 -20.50 -1.80
CA VAL A 443 3.91 -20.38 -3.27
C VAL A 443 3.29 -19.05 -3.66
N SER A 444 3.99 -18.24 -4.45
CA SER A 444 3.43 -17.02 -5.04
C SER A 444 2.63 -17.35 -6.30
N PHE A 445 1.54 -16.63 -6.50
CA PHE A 445 0.73 -16.62 -7.71
C PHE A 445 0.09 -15.23 -7.82
N GLY A 446 0.01 -14.66 -9.03
CA GLY A 446 -0.55 -13.34 -9.30
C GLY A 446 0.51 -12.29 -9.63
N PRO A 447 1.45 -11.95 -8.73
CA PRO A 447 2.54 -11.04 -9.02
C PRO A 447 3.49 -11.59 -10.11
N SER A 448 3.97 -10.71 -10.99
CA SER A 448 4.88 -11.01 -12.11
C SER A 448 6.33 -11.36 -11.70
N LEU A 449 6.52 -12.04 -10.56
CA LEU A 449 7.84 -12.43 -10.07
C LEU A 449 8.60 -13.22 -11.15
N GLY A 450 9.80 -12.76 -11.49
CA GLY A 450 10.65 -13.36 -12.52
C GLY A 450 10.44 -12.79 -13.93
N LEU A 451 9.32 -12.15 -14.22
CA LEU A 451 9.11 -11.39 -15.47
C LEU A 451 9.26 -9.87 -15.27
N ASP A 452 9.24 -9.42 -14.02
CA ASP A 452 9.39 -8.03 -13.61
C ASP A 452 10.43 -7.94 -12.48
N ALA A 453 11.31 -6.92 -12.56
CA ALA A 453 12.22 -6.52 -11.50
C ALA A 453 12.02 -5.05 -11.04
N ILE A 454 11.38 -4.18 -11.85
CA ILE A 454 11.01 -2.78 -11.58
C ILE A 454 9.82 -2.40 -12.50
N ALA A 455 8.58 -2.50 -12.01
CA ALA A 455 7.35 -2.45 -12.81
C ALA A 455 7.18 -1.24 -13.77
N MET A 456 7.69 -0.06 -13.42
CA MET A 456 7.60 1.16 -14.24
C MET A 456 8.87 1.43 -15.09
N GLU A 457 9.80 0.49 -15.19
CA GLU A 457 11.03 0.62 -15.96
C GLU A 457 11.04 -0.42 -17.10
N PRO A 458 10.74 -0.04 -18.36
CA PRO A 458 10.64 -0.97 -19.47
C PRO A 458 11.92 -1.76 -19.78
N SER A 459 13.09 -1.29 -19.32
CA SER A 459 14.35 -2.06 -19.43
C SER A 459 14.53 -3.14 -18.35
N ALA A 460 13.58 -3.28 -17.41
CA ALA A 460 13.61 -4.21 -16.29
C ALA A 460 12.40 -5.18 -16.25
N THR A 461 11.63 -5.27 -17.33
CA THR A 461 10.49 -6.20 -17.48
C THR A 461 10.58 -6.99 -18.79
N ASP A 462 9.88 -8.12 -18.85
CA ASP A 462 9.71 -8.95 -20.06
C ASP A 462 8.70 -8.36 -21.06
N GLY A 463 8.14 -7.18 -20.76
CA GLY A 463 7.08 -6.55 -21.54
C GLY A 463 5.67 -7.10 -21.27
N ALA A 464 4.77 -6.89 -22.23
CA ALA A 464 3.42 -7.43 -22.23
C ALA A 464 3.13 -8.09 -23.58
N VAL A 465 2.37 -9.18 -23.55
CA VAL A 465 1.98 -9.99 -24.71
C VAL A 465 0.67 -9.45 -25.29
N ASP A 466 0.69 -9.08 -26.57
CA ASP A 466 -0.50 -8.70 -27.33
C ASP A 466 -1.48 -9.88 -27.49
N ASP A 467 -2.76 -9.59 -27.79
CA ASP A 467 -3.74 -10.67 -28.00
C ASP A 467 -3.44 -11.44 -29.30
N ILE A 468 -3.14 -12.73 -29.14
CA ILE A 468 -2.80 -13.67 -30.23
C ILE A 468 -3.98 -13.86 -31.21
N LEU A 469 -5.22 -13.55 -30.81
CA LEU A 469 -6.40 -13.53 -31.68
C LEU A 469 -6.61 -12.18 -32.38
N GLY A 470 -5.75 -11.19 -32.14
CA GLY A 470 -5.76 -9.88 -32.78
C GLY A 470 -5.27 -9.89 -34.24
N PRO A 471 -5.55 -8.83 -35.02
CA PRO A 471 -5.32 -8.81 -36.46
C PRO A 471 -3.84 -8.66 -36.90
N ILE A 472 -2.85 -8.81 -36.00
CA ILE A 472 -1.44 -8.41 -36.24
C ILE A 472 -0.41 -9.51 -35.92
N HIS A 473 -0.76 -10.80 -36.02
CA HIS A 473 0.23 -11.89 -35.95
C HIS A 473 0.44 -12.59 -37.29
N GLY A 474 1.34 -12.01 -38.08
CA GLY A 474 1.86 -12.55 -39.34
C GLY A 474 3.15 -13.39 -39.17
N LEU A 475 3.31 -14.12 -38.06
CA LEU A 475 4.38 -15.10 -37.87
C LEU A 475 3.96 -16.14 -36.81
N ALA A 476 4.33 -17.41 -37.02
CA ALA A 476 3.86 -18.60 -36.28
C ALA A 476 2.35 -18.89 -36.39
N ALA A 477 1.98 -20.15 -36.18
CA ALA A 477 0.58 -20.61 -36.15
C ALA A 477 0.08 -20.65 -34.69
N ALA A 478 -1.19 -21.03 -34.49
CA ALA A 478 -1.82 -21.17 -33.17
C ALA A 478 -1.28 -22.35 -32.30
N THR A 479 0.00 -22.68 -32.45
CA THR A 479 0.73 -23.75 -31.75
C THR A 479 1.70 -23.22 -30.69
N ASP A 480 2.24 -22.02 -30.88
CA ASP A 480 3.34 -21.48 -30.08
C ASP A 480 2.87 -20.32 -29.19
N LEU A 481 2.13 -20.67 -28.13
CA LEU A 481 1.75 -19.72 -27.08
C LEU A 481 2.99 -19.27 -26.28
N VAL A 482 3.10 -17.96 -26.03
CA VAL A 482 4.21 -17.36 -25.25
C VAL A 482 4.29 -17.99 -23.87
N LYS A 483 5.51 -18.35 -23.43
CA LYS A 483 5.79 -18.94 -22.13
C LYS A 483 6.48 -17.95 -21.20
N ALA A 484 6.02 -17.90 -19.96
CA ALA A 484 6.75 -17.19 -18.90
C ALA A 484 8.18 -17.74 -18.72
N SER A 485 8.40 -19.05 -18.89
CA SER A 485 9.71 -19.68 -18.70
C SER A 485 10.80 -19.12 -19.60
N ASP A 486 10.47 -18.56 -20.76
CA ASP A 486 11.45 -17.99 -21.69
C ASP A 486 11.92 -16.59 -21.27
N GLY A 487 11.04 -15.80 -20.63
CA GLY A 487 11.37 -14.50 -20.01
C GLY A 487 11.89 -14.55 -18.57
N LEU A 488 11.88 -15.73 -17.90
CA LEU A 488 12.21 -15.84 -16.48
C LEU A 488 13.63 -15.36 -16.11
N GLN A 489 13.69 -14.19 -15.47
CA GLN A 489 14.83 -13.62 -14.79
C GLN A 489 14.97 -14.22 -13.37
N PHE A 490 16.19 -14.57 -12.99
CA PHE A 490 16.53 -15.18 -11.70
C PHE A 490 17.36 -14.21 -10.83
N GLY A 491 17.36 -14.42 -9.51
CA GLY A 491 18.05 -13.53 -8.57
C GLY A 491 17.49 -12.09 -8.48
N THR A 492 16.29 -11.82 -9.02
CA THR A 492 15.69 -10.47 -8.96
C THR A 492 15.38 -10.06 -7.52
N ARG A 493 15.41 -8.75 -7.26
CA ARG A 493 15.25 -8.21 -5.90
C ARG A 493 13.92 -8.60 -5.26
N ASP A 494 12.85 -8.61 -6.03
CA ASP A 494 11.50 -8.94 -5.53
C ASP A 494 11.30 -10.45 -5.36
N ALA A 495 11.95 -11.29 -6.16
CA ALA A 495 12.02 -12.74 -5.92
C ALA A 495 12.75 -13.04 -4.59
N LEU A 496 13.91 -12.41 -4.36
CA LEU A 496 14.68 -12.59 -3.13
C LEU A 496 13.98 -11.99 -1.89
N LEU A 497 13.21 -10.91 -2.05
CA LEU A 497 12.35 -10.38 -0.98
C LEU A 497 11.16 -11.30 -0.66
N ALA A 498 10.49 -11.85 -1.67
CA ALA A 498 9.45 -12.86 -1.48
C ALA A 498 10.02 -14.11 -0.80
N TYR A 499 11.23 -14.55 -1.16
CA TYR A 499 11.92 -15.64 -0.49
C TYR A 499 12.22 -15.35 0.99
N ARG A 500 12.72 -14.16 1.31
CA ARG A 500 12.90 -13.72 2.71
C ARG A 500 11.58 -13.60 3.48
N ALA A 501 10.45 -13.46 2.80
CA ALA A 501 9.10 -13.50 3.38
C ALA A 501 8.47 -14.91 3.42
N GLY A 502 9.25 -15.98 3.14
CA GLY A 502 8.82 -17.37 3.25
C GLY A 502 8.24 -18.00 1.97
N VAL A 503 8.33 -17.32 0.82
CA VAL A 503 7.90 -17.85 -0.48
C VAL A 503 9.05 -18.59 -1.18
N SER A 504 9.01 -19.92 -1.27
CA SER A 504 10.10 -20.67 -1.91
C SER A 504 10.04 -20.65 -3.45
N THR A 505 8.83 -20.54 -4.02
CA THR A 505 8.59 -20.71 -5.46
C THR A 505 7.46 -19.80 -5.94
N SER A 506 7.46 -19.37 -7.21
CA SER A 506 6.32 -18.67 -7.84
C SER A 506 5.78 -19.44 -9.04
N ILE A 507 4.48 -19.32 -9.28
CA ILE A 507 3.81 -19.65 -10.53
C ILE A 507 3.45 -18.32 -11.19
N THR A 508 4.18 -17.96 -12.25
CA THR A 508 4.05 -16.67 -12.94
C THR A 508 3.56 -16.90 -14.37
N ALA A 509 2.60 -16.09 -14.82
CA ALA A 509 2.11 -16.05 -16.19
C ALA A 509 2.67 -14.83 -16.94
N PRO A 510 2.72 -14.82 -18.28
CA PRO A 510 3.06 -13.62 -19.04
C PRO A 510 2.05 -12.49 -18.75
N ILE A 511 2.52 -11.25 -18.80
CA ILE A 511 1.67 -10.08 -18.61
C ILE A 511 0.88 -9.85 -19.91
N SER A 512 -0.44 -9.72 -19.84
CA SER A 512 -1.28 -9.38 -21.00
C SER A 512 -2.55 -8.65 -20.56
N ALA A 513 -3.19 -7.96 -21.51
CA ALA A 513 -4.52 -7.35 -21.36
C ALA A 513 -5.56 -7.94 -22.35
N GLY A 514 -5.17 -8.94 -23.16
CA GLY A 514 -6.06 -9.64 -24.09
C GLY A 514 -6.79 -10.83 -23.45
N PHE A 515 -7.58 -11.54 -24.26
CA PHE A 515 -8.29 -12.75 -23.85
C PHE A 515 -7.34 -13.89 -23.44
N MET A 516 -6.18 -14.03 -24.11
CA MET A 516 -5.22 -15.11 -23.85
C MET A 516 -3.84 -14.56 -23.46
N ALA A 517 -3.44 -14.79 -22.21
CA ALA A 517 -2.16 -14.33 -21.68
C ALA A 517 -0.99 -15.31 -21.93
N GLY A 518 -1.29 -16.58 -22.24
CA GLY A 518 -0.29 -17.59 -22.61
C GLY A 518 -0.02 -18.64 -21.53
N LEU A 519 1.22 -19.14 -21.48
CA LEU A 519 1.64 -20.28 -20.65
C LEU A 519 2.43 -19.82 -19.42
N SER A 520 1.92 -20.13 -18.24
CA SER A 520 2.62 -19.87 -16.98
C SER A 520 3.66 -20.93 -16.65
N SER A 521 4.60 -20.59 -15.77
CA SER A 521 5.72 -21.46 -15.39
C SER A 521 5.93 -21.46 -13.88
N HIS A 522 6.29 -22.60 -13.31
CA HIS A 522 6.58 -22.77 -11.88
C HIS A 522 8.10 -22.83 -11.66
N PHE A 523 8.64 -21.94 -10.84
CA PHE A 523 10.09 -21.80 -10.66
C PHE A 523 10.51 -21.45 -9.22
N SER A 524 11.78 -21.69 -8.91
CA SER A 524 12.44 -21.41 -7.62
C SER A 524 12.80 -19.93 -7.48
N LEU A 525 12.44 -19.31 -6.35
CA LEU A 525 12.85 -17.93 -6.02
C LEU A 525 14.24 -17.84 -5.37
N VAL A 526 14.86 -18.98 -5.08
CA VAL A 526 16.20 -19.08 -4.44
C VAL A 526 17.33 -19.11 -5.47
N SER A 527 17.02 -19.61 -6.66
CA SER A 527 18.00 -19.85 -7.72
C SER A 527 18.51 -18.56 -8.37
N THR A 528 19.78 -18.57 -8.73
CA THR A 528 20.50 -17.44 -9.33
C THR A 528 20.45 -17.44 -10.86
N HIS A 529 20.25 -18.61 -11.50
CA HIS A 529 20.08 -18.71 -12.95
C HIS A 529 19.22 -19.91 -13.41
N LYS A 530 18.58 -19.80 -14.58
CA LYS A 530 17.70 -20.81 -15.22
C LYS A 530 18.33 -22.21 -15.35
N LEU A 531 19.66 -22.31 -15.36
CA LEU A 531 20.41 -23.57 -15.48
C LEU A 531 20.68 -24.30 -14.14
N GLU A 532 20.24 -23.80 -12.98
CA GLU A 532 20.38 -24.57 -11.73
C GLU A 532 19.39 -25.74 -11.69
N GLN A 533 19.77 -26.84 -11.04
CA GLN A 533 18.87 -27.98 -10.83
C GLN A 533 17.68 -27.55 -9.96
N GLY A 534 16.47 -27.58 -10.53
CA GLY A 534 15.25 -27.11 -9.86
C GLY A 534 14.98 -25.61 -9.99
N ALA A 535 15.75 -24.86 -10.78
CA ALA A 535 15.45 -23.46 -11.09
C ALA A 535 14.06 -23.32 -11.71
N VAL A 536 13.79 -24.05 -12.80
CA VAL A 536 12.44 -24.26 -13.35
C VAL A 536 11.93 -25.61 -12.85
N ILE A 537 10.81 -25.59 -12.13
CA ILE A 537 10.18 -26.76 -11.52
C ILE A 537 9.16 -27.37 -12.49
N LYS A 538 8.44 -26.54 -13.24
CA LYS A 538 7.54 -26.94 -14.32
C LYS A 538 7.53 -25.87 -15.41
N ASP A 539 8.03 -26.20 -16.59
CA ASP A 539 8.13 -25.29 -17.74
C ASP A 539 6.76 -24.71 -18.13
N VAL A 540 5.74 -25.56 -18.23
CA VAL A 540 4.34 -25.16 -18.47
C VAL A 540 3.48 -25.59 -17.29
N ALA A 541 3.15 -24.65 -16.41
CA ALA A 541 2.27 -24.83 -15.26
C ALA A 541 0.79 -24.92 -15.69
N ALA A 542 0.26 -23.86 -16.29
CA ALA A 542 -1.13 -23.73 -16.75
C ALA A 542 -1.25 -22.78 -17.97
N ILE A 543 -2.37 -22.86 -18.69
CA ILE A 543 -2.78 -21.86 -19.70
C ILE A 543 -3.59 -20.77 -18.99
N HIS A 544 -3.32 -19.51 -19.30
CA HIS A 544 -4.03 -18.37 -18.72
C HIS A 544 -4.89 -17.64 -19.75
N ILE A 545 -6.18 -17.47 -19.42
CA ILE A 545 -7.14 -16.64 -20.16
C ILE A 545 -7.82 -15.64 -19.22
N ALA A 546 -8.25 -14.50 -19.75
CA ALA A 546 -9.00 -13.47 -19.03
C ALA A 546 -10.39 -13.30 -19.65
N ILE A 547 -11.42 -13.32 -18.80
CA ILE A 547 -12.82 -13.26 -19.24
C ILE A 547 -13.52 -12.10 -18.53
N SER A 548 -13.95 -11.14 -19.33
CA SER A 548 -14.57 -9.87 -18.94
C SER A 548 -15.77 -9.59 -19.85
N SER A 549 -16.55 -8.54 -19.55
CA SER A 549 -17.69 -8.11 -20.40
C SER A 549 -17.31 -7.82 -21.86
N SER A 550 -16.02 -7.61 -22.14
CA SER A 550 -15.44 -7.33 -23.46
C SER A 550 -14.87 -8.55 -24.20
N HIS A 551 -14.73 -9.74 -23.58
CA HIS A 551 -14.05 -10.90 -24.18
C HIS A 551 -14.84 -12.20 -24.04
N SER A 552 -14.98 -12.97 -25.13
CA SER A 552 -15.79 -14.20 -25.19
C SER A 552 -14.93 -15.47 -25.26
N ALA A 553 -15.33 -16.51 -24.52
CA ALA A 553 -14.58 -17.74 -24.34
C ALA A 553 -14.87 -18.84 -25.40
N SER A 554 -14.60 -18.55 -26.67
CA SER A 554 -14.81 -19.51 -27.77
C SER A 554 -13.55 -20.34 -28.09
N GLY A 555 -13.15 -21.24 -27.19
CA GLY A 555 -12.09 -22.23 -27.43
C GLY A 555 -11.48 -22.79 -26.15
N VAL A 556 -11.62 -24.10 -25.91
CA VAL A 556 -11.11 -24.82 -24.73
C VAL A 556 -10.42 -26.12 -25.16
N LEU A 557 -9.33 -26.48 -24.47
CA LEU A 557 -8.37 -27.51 -24.91
C LEU A 557 -8.68 -28.92 -24.35
N GLU A 558 -7.93 -29.92 -24.86
CA GLU A 558 -8.10 -31.37 -24.67
C GLU A 558 -7.86 -31.92 -23.23
N GLY A 559 -8.02 -31.11 -22.17
CA GLY A 559 -8.00 -31.53 -20.76
C GLY A 559 -6.63 -31.89 -20.16
N HIS A 560 -5.55 -31.92 -20.94
CA HIS A 560 -4.22 -32.31 -20.48
C HIS A 560 -3.47 -31.24 -19.66
N LEU A 561 -3.85 -29.97 -19.77
CA LEU A 561 -3.32 -28.85 -18.98
C LEU A 561 -4.41 -28.26 -18.07
N THR A 562 -3.99 -27.54 -17.03
CA THR A 562 -4.91 -26.74 -16.22
C THR A 562 -5.20 -25.42 -16.94
N LEU A 563 -6.48 -25.08 -17.06
CA LEU A 563 -6.94 -23.78 -17.54
C LEU A 563 -7.15 -22.86 -16.33
N VAL A 564 -6.44 -21.73 -16.31
CA VAL A 564 -6.64 -20.66 -15.35
C VAL A 564 -7.44 -19.56 -16.04
N CYS A 565 -8.64 -19.30 -15.53
CA CYS A 565 -9.49 -18.20 -15.99
C CYS A 565 -9.42 -17.07 -14.96
N ALA A 566 -8.93 -15.90 -15.35
CA ALA A 566 -9.16 -14.67 -14.59
C ALA A 566 -10.63 -14.26 -14.78
N VAL A 567 -11.36 -14.22 -13.66
CA VAL A 567 -12.83 -14.03 -13.61
C VAL A 567 -13.17 -13.13 -12.42
N ASP A 568 -14.07 -12.17 -12.62
CA ASP A 568 -14.38 -11.17 -11.60
C ASP A 568 -15.77 -11.29 -10.95
N THR A 569 -16.73 -12.02 -11.53
CA THR A 569 -18.11 -12.10 -11.02
C THR A 569 -18.71 -13.51 -11.02
N LEU A 570 -19.71 -13.68 -10.16
CA LEU A 570 -20.63 -14.81 -10.02
C LEU A 570 -21.17 -15.28 -11.38
N ASP A 571 -21.72 -14.34 -12.17
CA ASP A 571 -22.34 -14.64 -13.47
C ASP A 571 -21.34 -15.29 -14.43
N ILE A 572 -20.12 -14.76 -14.50
CA ILE A 572 -19.04 -15.28 -15.34
C ILE A 572 -18.61 -16.68 -14.86
N MET A 573 -18.45 -16.87 -13.54
CA MET A 573 -18.09 -18.18 -12.97
C MET A 573 -19.17 -19.24 -13.26
N ALA A 574 -20.45 -18.91 -13.06
CA ALA A 574 -21.57 -19.82 -13.33
C ALA A 574 -21.64 -20.22 -14.82
N THR A 575 -21.54 -19.24 -15.74
CA THR A 575 -21.48 -19.51 -17.19
C THR A 575 -20.29 -20.38 -17.57
N LEU A 576 -19.12 -20.16 -16.96
CA LEU A 576 -17.93 -20.97 -17.23
C LEU A 576 -18.02 -22.39 -16.67
N MET A 577 -18.74 -22.59 -15.57
CA MET A 577 -18.99 -23.93 -15.03
C MET A 577 -19.97 -24.71 -15.90
N GLN A 578 -20.96 -24.05 -16.52
CA GLN A 578 -21.82 -24.64 -17.55
C GLN A 578 -21.00 -25.01 -18.80
N LEU A 579 -20.20 -24.07 -19.33
CA LEU A 579 -19.31 -24.33 -20.48
C LEU A 579 -18.32 -25.46 -20.21
N LYS A 580 -17.74 -25.53 -19.01
CA LYS A 580 -16.90 -26.64 -18.56
C LYS A 580 -17.67 -27.96 -18.64
N HIS A 581 -18.86 -28.04 -18.05
CA HIS A 581 -19.67 -29.26 -18.05
C HIS A 581 -20.06 -29.72 -19.46
N GLU A 582 -20.52 -28.80 -20.32
CA GLU A 582 -20.83 -29.09 -21.72
C GLU A 582 -19.62 -29.60 -22.50
N THR A 583 -18.45 -28.99 -22.29
CA THR A 583 -17.19 -29.39 -22.94
C THR A 583 -16.68 -30.73 -22.41
N GLU A 584 -16.86 -31.04 -21.12
CA GLU A 584 -16.55 -32.35 -20.54
C GLU A 584 -17.46 -33.45 -21.11
N LEU A 585 -18.76 -33.17 -21.30
CA LEU A 585 -19.69 -34.09 -21.97
C LEU A 585 -19.31 -34.33 -23.44
N GLN A 586 -19.01 -33.26 -24.20
CA GLN A 586 -18.58 -33.36 -25.61
C GLN A 586 -17.26 -34.13 -25.76
N ASN A 587 -16.31 -33.96 -24.83
CA ASN A 587 -15.04 -34.68 -24.79
C ASN A 587 -15.13 -36.07 -24.15
N GLY A 588 -16.33 -36.67 -24.08
CA GLY A 588 -16.52 -38.07 -23.67
C GLY A 588 -16.36 -38.32 -22.17
N GLY A 589 -16.66 -37.32 -21.33
CA GLY A 589 -16.53 -37.41 -19.87
C GLY A 589 -15.11 -37.18 -19.34
N LYS A 590 -14.17 -36.72 -20.18
CA LYS A 590 -12.81 -36.35 -19.73
C LYS A 590 -12.86 -35.14 -18.81
N ILE A 591 -12.60 -35.34 -17.51
CA ILE A 591 -12.54 -34.27 -16.52
C ILE A 591 -11.41 -33.28 -16.87
N MET A 592 -11.76 -32.01 -17.05
CA MET A 592 -10.84 -30.91 -17.30
C MET A 592 -10.44 -30.22 -15.98
N LYS A 593 -9.16 -29.89 -15.83
CA LYS A 593 -8.66 -29.14 -14.67
C LYS A 593 -8.83 -27.65 -14.91
N TRP A 594 -9.67 -27.01 -14.10
CA TRP A 594 -9.97 -25.57 -14.17
C TRP A 594 -9.57 -24.89 -12.86
N THR A 595 -9.21 -23.61 -12.93
CA THR A 595 -8.94 -22.77 -11.76
C THR A 595 -9.39 -21.34 -12.04
N PHE A 596 -10.20 -20.78 -11.14
CA PHE A 596 -10.64 -19.40 -11.19
C PHE A 596 -9.70 -18.51 -10.38
N SER A 597 -9.22 -17.44 -11.01
CA SER A 597 -8.34 -16.42 -10.44
C SER A 597 -9.08 -15.08 -10.34
N GLY A 598 -8.85 -14.31 -9.27
CA GLY A 598 -9.64 -13.11 -8.99
C GLY A 598 -10.79 -13.49 -8.05
N ALA A 599 -11.92 -13.91 -8.64
CA ALA A 599 -12.89 -14.84 -8.05
C ALA A 599 -13.40 -14.50 -6.62
N SER A 600 -13.56 -13.22 -6.28
CA SER A 600 -14.00 -12.80 -4.94
C SER A 600 -15.41 -13.31 -4.56
N GLU A 601 -16.33 -13.31 -5.52
CA GLU A 601 -17.71 -13.81 -5.39
C GLU A 601 -17.79 -15.36 -5.35
N ALA A 602 -16.66 -16.09 -5.41
CA ALA A 602 -16.66 -17.56 -5.44
C ALA A 602 -17.24 -18.19 -4.16
N HIS A 603 -17.28 -17.43 -3.07
CA HIS A 603 -17.95 -17.82 -1.83
C HIS A 603 -19.48 -18.03 -1.99
N LEU A 604 -20.08 -17.47 -3.05
CA LEU A 604 -21.49 -17.65 -3.41
C LEU A 604 -21.78 -18.90 -4.25
N LEU A 605 -20.75 -19.58 -4.76
CA LEU A 605 -20.83 -20.85 -5.53
C LEU A 605 -19.98 -21.96 -4.90
N ALA A 606 -19.76 -21.91 -3.58
CA ALA A 606 -18.77 -22.75 -2.93
C ALA A 606 -19.07 -24.27 -3.06
N GLU A 607 -20.35 -24.66 -3.06
CA GLU A 607 -20.76 -26.05 -3.23
C GLU A 607 -20.61 -26.51 -4.70
N GLU A 608 -21.03 -25.67 -5.64
CA GLU A 608 -20.99 -25.95 -7.07
C GLU A 608 -19.55 -25.98 -7.61
N LEU A 609 -18.67 -25.10 -7.13
CA LEU A 609 -17.25 -25.07 -7.46
C LEU A 609 -16.52 -26.32 -6.97
N ALA A 610 -16.85 -26.78 -5.75
CA ALA A 610 -16.35 -28.03 -5.20
C ALA A 610 -16.86 -29.24 -6.01
N ALA A 611 -18.16 -29.29 -6.33
CA ALA A 611 -18.76 -30.35 -7.13
C ALA A 611 -18.20 -30.40 -8.57
N ALA A 612 -17.90 -29.25 -9.17
CA ALA A 612 -17.28 -29.14 -10.48
C ALA A 612 -15.76 -29.38 -10.48
N ASN A 613 -15.14 -29.55 -9.31
CA ASN A 613 -13.69 -29.66 -9.09
C ASN A 613 -12.89 -28.48 -9.70
N VAL A 614 -13.36 -27.26 -9.44
CA VAL A 614 -12.72 -26.01 -9.88
C VAL A 614 -11.91 -25.42 -8.73
N GLY A 615 -10.61 -25.26 -8.93
CA GLY A 615 -9.76 -24.56 -7.96
C GLY A 615 -10.09 -23.07 -7.89
N VAL A 616 -9.96 -22.46 -6.72
CA VAL A 616 -10.18 -21.01 -6.54
C VAL A 616 -8.93 -20.37 -5.96
N ILE A 617 -8.43 -19.34 -6.63
CA ILE A 617 -7.40 -18.43 -6.13
C ILE A 617 -8.04 -17.05 -6.02
N VAL A 618 -8.56 -16.74 -4.83
CA VAL A 618 -9.06 -15.39 -4.53
C VAL A 618 -7.87 -14.43 -4.58
N GLN A 619 -7.88 -13.50 -5.54
CA GLN A 619 -6.96 -12.37 -5.49
C GLN A 619 -7.60 -11.34 -4.57
N PRO A 620 -6.99 -11.03 -3.41
CA PRO A 620 -7.61 -10.12 -2.45
C PRO A 620 -7.72 -8.72 -3.08
N ARG A 621 -8.91 -8.11 -2.97
CA ARG A 621 -9.27 -6.84 -3.62
C ARG A 621 -9.34 -5.70 -2.58
N PRO A 622 -8.40 -4.75 -2.60
CA PRO A 622 -8.49 -3.52 -1.80
C PRO A 622 -9.03 -2.34 -2.63
N TYR A 623 -8.98 -2.44 -3.97
CA TYR A 623 -9.33 -1.39 -4.91
C TYR A 623 -9.88 -2.02 -6.21
N PRO A 624 -11.20 -1.95 -6.49
CA PRO A 624 -11.74 -2.28 -7.80
C PRO A 624 -11.35 -1.26 -8.88
N TYR A 625 -10.95 -1.76 -10.04
CA TYR A 625 -10.73 -0.99 -11.27
C TYR A 625 -11.92 -1.11 -12.24
N GLY A 626 -12.41 -2.33 -12.43
CA GLY A 626 -13.56 -2.61 -13.28
C GLY A 626 -14.88 -2.32 -12.58
N TRP A 627 -15.96 -2.11 -13.34
CA TRP A 627 -17.31 -2.06 -12.78
C TRP A 627 -17.73 -3.46 -12.26
N GLU A 628 -17.29 -4.49 -12.97
CA GLU A 628 -17.37 -5.90 -12.60
C GLU A 628 -16.73 -6.18 -11.23
N GLN A 629 -15.68 -5.45 -10.87
CA GLN A 629 -14.95 -5.65 -9.62
C GLN A 629 -15.60 -4.97 -8.40
N ARG A 630 -16.57 -4.07 -8.63
CA ARG A 630 -17.29 -3.32 -7.58
C ARG A 630 -18.40 -4.12 -6.91
N ARG A 631 -18.91 -5.18 -7.55
CA ARG A 631 -19.89 -6.09 -6.93
C ARG A 631 -19.27 -6.83 -5.74
N LEU A 632 -20.14 -7.17 -4.78
CA LEU A 632 -19.86 -7.83 -3.49
C LEU A 632 -20.90 -8.93 -3.26
#